data_AF-A0AAN8ITZ3-F1
#
_entry.id   AF-A0AAN8ITZ3-F1
#
_cell.length_a   1.000
_cell.length_b   1.000
_cell.length_c   1.000
_cell.angle_alpha   90.00
_cell.angle_beta   90.00
_cell.angle_gamma   90.00
#
_symmetry.space_group_name_H-M   'P 1'
#
loop_
_entity.id
_entity.type
_entity.pdbx_description
1 polymer ?
#
loop_
_entity_poly.entity_id
_entity_poly.type
_entity_poly.pdbx_seq_one_letter_code
_entity_poly.pdbx_strand_id
1 'polypeptide(L)'
;MSKYLYKQYVRLITKWPKDEFKGPERDLAVFLAKELERQFKTDPSSLDIGLCERRYRALEQISLNTTAKLYPHQYKSGVFGLNLQQLQMN
;
A
#
# COMPACT_ATOMS: atom_id res chain seq x y z
N MET A 1 -10.53 7.69 18.21
CA MET A 1 -10.49 7.22 16.81
C MET A 1 -10.87 5.74 16.64
N SER A 2 -11.08 4.97 17.71
CA SER A 2 -11.10 3.49 17.67
C SER A 2 -12.34 2.78 17.09
N LYS A 3 -13.54 3.38 17.13
CA LYS A 3 -14.81 2.67 16.83
C LYS A 3 -14.97 2.14 15.39
N TYR A 4 -14.16 2.60 14.44
CA TYR A 4 -14.30 2.25 13.01
C TYR A 4 -12.98 1.89 12.33
N LEU A 5 -11.97 1.47 13.10
CA LEU A 5 -10.61 1.30 12.60
C LEU A 5 -10.55 0.30 11.43
N TYR A 6 -11.23 -0.84 11.53
CA TYR A 6 -11.33 -1.81 10.44
C TYR A 6 -11.85 -1.17 9.13
N LYS A 7 -12.96 -0.43 9.21
CA LYS A 7 -13.56 0.25 8.06
C LYS A 7 -12.62 1.30 7.46
N GLN A 8 -11.82 1.98 8.30
CA GLN A 8 -10.80 2.92 7.82
C GLN A 8 -9.70 2.20 7.07
N TYR A 9 -9.19 1.08 7.59
CA TYR A 9 -8.20 0.25 6.90
C TYR A 9 -8.71 -0.25 5.55
N VAL A 10 -9.94 -0.80 5.49
CA VAL A 10 -10.54 -1.24 4.23
C VAL A 10 -10.55 -0.10 3.20
N ARG A 11 -11.04 1.09 3.59
CA ARG A 11 -11.09 2.27 2.72
C ARG A 11 -9.70 2.75 2.29
N LEU A 12 -8.70 2.60 3.15
CA LEU A 12 -7.32 2.96 2.83
C LEU A 12 -6.76 1.99 1.79
N ILE A 13 -6.84 0.68 2.05
CA ILE A 13 -6.29 -0.38 1.18
C ILE A 13 -6.93 -0.34 -0.22
N THR A 14 -8.23 -0.04 -0.33
CA THR A 14 -8.89 0.10 -1.65
C THR A 14 -8.28 1.18 -2.55
N LYS A 15 -7.55 2.16 -1.97
CA LYS A 15 -6.87 3.21 -2.73
C LYS A 15 -5.46 2.81 -3.18
N TRP A 16 -4.93 1.68 -2.69
CA TRP A 16 -3.60 1.24 -3.07
C TRP A 16 -3.60 0.74 -4.52
N PRO A 17 -2.56 1.06 -5.30
CA PRO A 17 -2.46 0.64 -6.68
C PRO A 17 -2.35 -0.89 -6.73
N LYS A 18 -3.11 -1.50 -7.64
CA LYS A 18 -2.94 -2.90 -8.03
C LYS A 18 -1.99 -2.94 -9.21
N ASP A 19 -1.07 -3.89 -9.18
CA ASP A 19 -0.08 -4.07 -10.22
C ASP A 19 -0.60 -5.12 -11.21
N GLU A 20 -1.05 -4.68 -12.39
CA GLU A 20 -1.61 -5.57 -13.43
C GLU A 20 -0.58 -6.56 -13.97
N PHE A 21 0.72 -6.30 -13.79
CA PHE A 21 1.81 -7.11 -14.30
C PHE A 21 2.35 -8.09 -13.25
N LYS A 22 1.91 -7.98 -11.99
CA LYS A 22 2.29 -8.92 -10.93
C LYS A 22 1.17 -9.91 -10.67
N GLY A 23 1.56 -11.17 -10.51
CA GLY A 23 0.64 -12.19 -10.01
C GLY A 23 0.08 -11.80 -8.63
N PRO A 24 -1.12 -12.25 -8.26
CA PRO A 24 -1.82 -11.85 -7.03
C PRO A 24 -1.08 -12.19 -5.74
N GLU A 25 -0.06 -13.05 -5.79
CA GLU A 25 0.82 -13.36 -4.66
C GLU A 25 1.88 -12.30 -4.39
N ARG A 26 2.21 -11.48 -5.40
CA ARG A 26 3.22 -10.42 -5.33
C ARG A 26 2.62 -9.02 -5.33
N ASP A 27 1.29 -8.93 -5.39
CA ASP A 27 0.57 -7.66 -5.30
C ASP A 27 0.40 -7.24 -3.83
N LEU A 28 0.93 -6.05 -3.52
CA LEU A 28 0.91 -5.52 -2.16
C LEU A 28 -0.51 -5.19 -1.68
N ALA A 29 -1.39 -4.68 -2.54
CA ALA A 29 -2.76 -4.36 -2.16
C ALA A 29 -3.55 -5.63 -1.81
N VAL A 30 -3.34 -6.71 -2.57
CA VAL A 30 -3.91 -8.04 -2.28
C VAL A 30 -3.37 -8.60 -0.97
N PHE A 31 -2.06 -8.51 -0.75
CA PHE A 31 -1.44 -8.93 0.50
C PHE A 31 -2.02 -8.18 1.71
N LEU A 32 -2.08 -6.85 1.64
CA LEU A 32 -2.60 -6.01 2.72
C LEU A 32 -4.07 -6.33 3.05
N ALA A 33 -4.91 -6.57 2.03
CA ALA A 33 -6.31 -6.95 2.24
C ALA A 33 -6.43 -8.28 3.00
N LYS A 34 -5.65 -9.30 2.60
CA LYS A 34 -5.61 -10.59 3.29
C LYS A 34 -5.11 -10.47 4.72
N GLU A 35 -4.07 -9.67 4.94
CA GLU A 35 -3.48 -9.49 6.27
C GLU A 35 -4.44 -8.73 7.20
N LEU A 36 -5.16 -7.72 6.69
CA LEU A 36 -6.18 -7.01 7.46
C LEU A 36 -7.26 -7.96 7.97
N GLU A 37 -7.81 -8.78 7.08
CA GLU A 37 -8.82 -9.79 7.42
C GLU A 37 -8.28 -10.76 8.47
N ARG A 38 -7.03 -11.22 8.33
CA ARG A 38 -6.39 -12.13 9.30
C ARG A 38 -6.29 -11.51 10.70
N GLN A 39 -5.83 -10.27 10.77
CA GLN A 39 -5.61 -9.58 12.05
C GLN A 39 -6.92 -9.23 12.75
N PHE A 40 -7.95 -8.81 12.01
CA PHE A 40 -9.23 -8.39 12.60
C PHE A 40 -10.25 -9.52 12.78
N LYS A 41 -10.03 -10.70 12.18
CA LYS A 41 -10.81 -11.93 12.50
C LYS A 41 -10.40 -12.57 13.83
N THR A 42 -9.21 -12.24 14.33
CA THR A 42 -8.72 -12.75 15.62
C THR A 42 -9.48 -12.09 16.78
N ASP A 43 -9.50 -12.73 17.95
CA ASP A 43 -10.23 -12.24 19.13
C ASP A 43 -9.93 -10.74 19.41
N PRO A 44 -10.96 -9.87 19.41
CA PRO A 44 -10.84 -8.44 19.73
C PRO A 44 -10.12 -8.14 21.04
N SER A 45 -10.14 -9.05 22.01
CA SER A 45 -9.45 -8.90 23.30
C SER A 45 -7.92 -8.80 23.16
N SER A 46 -7.36 -9.33 22.07
CA SER A 46 -5.92 -9.36 21.78
C SER A 46 -5.40 -8.18 20.95
N LEU A 47 -6.31 -7.31 20.48
CA LEU A 47 -5.98 -6.19 19.61
C LEU A 47 -5.46 -4.98 20.39
N ASP A 48 -4.17 -4.68 20.25
CA ASP A 48 -3.60 -3.40 20.66
C ASP A 48 -4.09 -2.28 19.72
N ILE A 49 -5.13 -1.58 20.15
CA ILE A 49 -5.75 -0.47 19.41
C ILE A 49 -4.73 0.63 19.11
N GLY A 50 -3.83 0.96 20.04
CA GLY A 50 -2.84 2.01 19.88
C GLY A 50 -1.81 1.66 18.81
N LEU A 51 -1.34 0.42 18.79
CA LEU A 51 -0.47 -0.08 17.71
C LEU A 51 -1.19 -0.05 16.36
N CYS A 52 -2.46 -0.45 16.32
CA CYS A 52 -3.21 -0.46 15.08
C CYS A 52 -3.47 0.96 14.54
N GLU A 53 -3.68 1.96 15.41
CA GLU A 53 -3.76 3.36 15.00
C GLU A 53 -2.42 3.87 14.44
N ARG A 54 -1.28 3.54 15.08
CA ARG A 54 0.06 3.91 14.58
C ARG A 54 0.34 3.30 13.20
N ARG A 55 0.04 2.02 13.02
CA ARG A 55 0.19 1.31 11.73
C ARG A 55 -0.71 1.91 10.65
N TYR A 56 -1.93 2.30 11.00
CA TYR A 56 -2.85 2.94 10.07
C TYR A 56 -2.25 4.25 9.53
N ARG A 57 -1.75 5.09 10.44
CA ARG A 57 -1.12 6.38 10.07
C ARG A 57 0.09 6.20 9.18
N ALA A 58 0.93 5.20 9.46
CA ALA A 58 2.09 4.89 8.62
C ALA A 58 1.67 4.49 7.20
N LEU A 59 0.68 3.60 7.06
CA LEU A 59 0.16 3.19 5.75
C LEU A 59 -0.50 4.36 5.00
N GLU A 60 -1.25 5.20 5.72
CA GLU A 60 -1.87 6.41 5.15
C GLU A 60 -0.80 7.36 4.59
N GLN A 61 0.26 7.61 5.36
CA GLN A 61 1.39 8.43 4.94
C GLN A 61 2.11 7.88 3.70
N ILE A 62 2.36 6.56 3.64
CA ILE A 62 2.97 5.92 2.47
C ILE A 62 2.07 6.10 1.24
N SER A 63 0.76 5.86 1.38
CA SER A 63 -0.20 5.97 0.27
C SER A 63 -0.33 7.40 -0.26
N LEU A 64 -0.20 8.41 0.62
CA LEU A 64 -0.26 9.81 0.23
C LEU A 64 0.93 10.22 -0.62
N ASN A 65 2.08 9.53 -0.45
CA ASN A 65 3.33 9.73 -1.17
C ASN A 65 3.65 11.22 -1.37
N THR A 66 3.55 11.98 -0.27
CA THR A 66 3.60 13.44 -0.26
C THR A 66 4.90 13.96 -0.87
N THR A 67 6.03 13.31 -0.57
CA THR A 67 7.34 13.68 -1.10
C THR A 67 7.40 13.54 -2.62
N ALA A 68 6.92 12.44 -3.20
CA ALA A 68 6.92 12.28 -4.66
C ALA A 68 5.98 13.29 -5.36
N LYS A 69 4.91 13.73 -4.68
CA LYS A 69 4.02 14.80 -5.19
C LYS A 69 4.68 16.18 -5.14
N LEU A 70 5.43 16.47 -4.08
CA LEU A 70 6.14 17.74 -3.91
C LEU A 70 7.35 17.84 -4.86
N TYR A 71 7.98 16.71 -5.16
CA TYR A 71 9.18 16.63 -6.00
C TYR A 71 8.98 15.61 -7.13
N PRO A 72 8.13 15.93 -8.12
CA PRO A 72 7.87 15.01 -9.22
C PRO A 72 9.15 14.78 -10.03
N HIS A 73 9.54 13.51 -10.19
CA HIS A 73 10.66 13.16 -11.03
C HIS A 73 10.29 13.28 -12.51
N GLN A 74 11.12 13.98 -13.29
CA GLN A 74 10.99 14.03 -14.75
C GLN A 74 11.59 12.81 -15.45
N TYR A 75 12.19 11.90 -14.67
CA TYR A 75 12.89 10.72 -15.16
C TYR A 75 11.88 9.70 -15.70
N LYS A 76 11.82 9.57 -17.03
CA LYS A 76 10.97 8.59 -17.74
C LYS A 76 11.69 7.26 -18.01
N SER A 77 12.92 7.13 -17.55
CA SER A 77 13.74 5.93 -17.71
C SER A 77 13.87 5.15 -16.41
N GLY A 78 14.11 3.85 -16.50
CA GLY A 78 14.36 2.98 -15.36
C GLY A 78 15.75 3.19 -14.75
N VAL A 79 16.13 2.33 -13.80
CA VAL A 79 17.44 2.37 -13.09
C VAL A 79 18.65 2.41 -14.04
N PHE A 80 18.49 1.89 -15.26
CA PHE A 80 19.53 1.89 -16.30
C PHE A 80 19.56 3.17 -17.15
N GLY A 81 18.72 4.16 -16.88
CA GLY A 81 18.56 5.34 -17.73
C GLY A 81 17.89 5.06 -19.07
N LEU A 82 17.37 3.84 -19.26
CA LEU A 82 16.62 3.41 -20.44
C LEU A 82 15.11 3.45 -20.18
N ASN A 83 14.34 3.91 -21.17
CA ASN A 83 12.89 3.80 -21.16
C ASN A 83 12.42 2.39 -21.58
N LEU A 84 11.13 2.09 -21.40
CA LEU A 84 10.56 0.77 -21.71
C LEU A 84 10.77 0.33 -23.17
N GLN A 85 10.67 1.26 -24.14
CA GLN A 85 10.91 0.96 -25.55
C GLN A 85 12.37 0.54 -25.79
N GLN A 86 13.33 1.23 -25.17
CA GLN A 86 14.76 0.92 -25.27
C GLN A 86 15.11 -0.43 -24.64
N LEU A 87 14.40 -0.84 -23.59
CA LEU A 87 14.59 -2.15 -22.95
C LEU A 87 13.97 -3.31 -23.75
N GLN A 88 12.92 -3.05 -24.53
CA GLN A 88 12.22 -4.08 -25.33
C GLN A 88 12.83 -4.29 -26.72
N MET A 89 13.67 -3.36 -27.19
CA MET A 89 14.36 -3.45 -28.48
C MET A 89 15.73 -4.14 -28.40
N ASN A 90 16.18 -4.52 -27.20
CA ASN A 90 17.37 -5.35 -26.96
C ASN A 90 16.96 -6.79 -26.65
#